data_AF-A0A938AXQ9-F1
#
_entry.id   AF-A0A938AXQ9-F1
#
_cell.length_a   1.000
_cell.length_b   1.000
_cell.length_c   1.000
_cell.angle_alpha   90.00
_cell.angle_beta   90.00
_cell.angle_gamma   90.00
#
_symmetry.space_group_name_H-M   'P 1'
#
loop_
_entity.id
_entity.type
_entity.pdbx_description
1 polymer ?
#
loop_
_entity_poly.entity_id
_entity_poly.type
_entity_poly.pdbx_seq_one_letter_code
_entity_poly.pdbx_strand_id
1 'polypeptide(L)'
;WAGVLAAGLVVIFPGEFLGRSLLGFTDYHVAETLFTATAMMFVILAVKEGAGSGDIFDHLRNKRWGVLTKPLVYSLLAGIFLGIYFLTWQGALLFVLILFAFLVIQFIIDHSKGRPTGYLCVVSAVAFLVALLLSLLSSPGVMALASLVIAILVPIALAVLSRFMHVRDVKPLFYPVAVLGLGLVGLLVVRLVSPSIFQSMVGSLGIFRWPMGTTVHEMQPILYPGGNFSWLIVWLNFNTSFFLSFICMGILIYQIVKRGEAGKTLLFVWSFVMLLAMLSMRRFAYYYVVNAALLTGYLAWLVLEFAGFKKASAVPVAEVPRKAKKKAQRERQRKLGRSPAVMVVAAVVVLLVVFYPNIGPL
;
A
#
# COMPACT_ATOMS: atom_id res chain seq x y z
N TRP A 1 0.86 12.22 13.11
CA TRP A 1 0.90 13.46 12.31
C TRP A 1 0.86 13.20 10.81
N ALA A 2 1.76 12.41 10.20
CA ALA A 2 1.65 12.08 8.76
C ALA A 2 0.24 11.66 8.30
N GLY A 3 -0.42 10.76 9.04
CA GLY A 3 -1.79 10.34 8.74
C GLY A 3 -2.85 11.45 8.91
N VAL A 4 -2.64 12.40 9.83
CA VAL A 4 -3.53 13.56 10.01
C VAL A 4 -3.39 14.52 8.82
N LEU A 5 -2.16 14.77 8.37
CA LEU A 5 -1.90 15.58 7.19
C LEU A 5 -2.51 14.92 5.93
N ALA A 6 -2.35 13.60 5.79
CA ALA A 6 -2.96 12.85 4.70
C ALA A 6 -4.49 12.90 4.74
N ALA A 7 -5.12 12.73 5.91
CA ALA A 7 -6.57 12.84 6.06
C ALA A 7 -7.06 14.25 5.67
N GLY A 8 -6.37 15.30 6.10
CA GLY A 8 -6.67 16.68 5.68
C GLY A 8 -6.54 16.89 4.17
N LEU A 9 -5.57 16.25 3.52
CA LEU A 9 -5.40 16.32 2.06
C LEU A 9 -6.51 15.62 1.29
N VAL A 10 -6.92 14.41 1.71
CA VAL A 10 -8.02 13.68 1.04
C VAL A 10 -9.31 14.50 1.04
N VAL A 11 -9.59 15.23 2.12
CA VAL A 11 -10.80 16.06 2.26
C VAL A 11 -10.85 17.22 1.26
N ILE A 12 -9.70 17.75 0.85
CA ILE A 12 -9.60 18.95 0.00
C ILE A 12 -9.11 18.66 -1.41
N PHE A 13 -8.79 17.40 -1.74
CA PHE A 13 -8.30 17.11 -3.09
C PHE A 13 -9.39 17.30 -4.15
N PRO A 14 -9.08 18.03 -5.24
CA PRO A 14 -10.03 18.24 -6.32
C PRO A 14 -10.11 17.01 -7.25
N GLY A 15 -10.80 17.16 -8.37
CA GLY A 15 -10.78 16.19 -9.47
C GLY A 15 -11.76 15.02 -9.31
N GLU A 16 -11.38 13.85 -9.83
CA GLU A 16 -12.27 12.69 -9.97
C GLU A 16 -12.85 12.22 -8.63
N PHE A 17 -12.07 12.24 -7.55
CA PHE A 17 -12.56 11.80 -6.24
C PHE A 17 -13.63 12.75 -5.69
N LEU A 18 -13.36 14.07 -5.70
CA LEU A 18 -14.35 15.06 -5.28
C LEU A 18 -15.60 15.00 -6.16
N GLY A 19 -15.44 15.02 -7.49
CA GLY A 19 -16.57 14.97 -8.43
C GLY A 19 -17.46 13.74 -8.25
N ARG A 20 -16.86 12.58 -7.91
CA ARG A 20 -17.58 11.32 -7.67
C ARG A 20 -18.04 11.14 -6.21
N SER A 21 -17.84 12.14 -5.34
CA SER A 21 -18.27 12.11 -3.92
C SER A 21 -19.21 13.26 -3.55
N LEU A 22 -19.61 14.10 -4.52
CA LEU A 22 -20.57 15.17 -4.30
C LEU A 22 -21.97 14.64 -3.98
N LEU A 23 -22.74 15.46 -3.24
CA LEU A 23 -24.15 15.18 -2.99
C LEU A 23 -24.91 15.01 -4.31
N GLY A 24 -25.64 13.91 -4.44
CA GLY A 24 -26.35 13.53 -5.67
C GLY A 24 -25.57 12.62 -6.61
N PHE A 25 -24.27 12.35 -6.34
CA PHE A 25 -23.49 11.35 -7.08
C PHE A 25 -23.59 9.97 -6.41
N THR A 26 -24.60 9.19 -6.79
CA THR A 26 -24.96 7.91 -6.13
C THR A 26 -24.34 6.70 -6.84
N ASP A 27 -23.02 6.68 -6.95
CA ASP A 27 -22.27 5.57 -7.57
C ASP A 27 -21.28 4.93 -6.58
N TYR A 28 -20.72 3.78 -6.92
CA TYR A 28 -19.94 2.94 -6.00
C TYR A 28 -18.50 3.43 -5.74
N HIS A 29 -17.99 4.40 -6.49
CA HIS A 29 -16.59 4.89 -6.46
C HIS A 29 -16.06 5.28 -5.06
N VAL A 30 -16.89 5.94 -4.24
CA VAL A 30 -16.50 6.32 -2.87
C VAL A 30 -16.35 5.08 -1.99
N ALA A 31 -17.26 4.12 -2.14
CA ALA A 31 -17.22 2.85 -1.42
C ALA A 31 -15.96 2.05 -1.81
N GLU A 32 -15.60 2.01 -3.09
CA GLU A 32 -14.35 1.38 -3.55
C GLU A 32 -13.13 1.99 -2.86
N THR A 33 -13.04 3.32 -2.85
CA THR A 33 -11.92 4.04 -2.24
C THR A 33 -11.83 3.76 -0.75
N LEU A 34 -12.97 3.78 -0.05
CA LEU A 34 -13.05 3.49 1.37
C LEU A 34 -12.65 2.04 1.69
N PHE A 35 -13.25 1.06 1.01
CA PHE A 35 -13.02 -0.36 1.29
C PHE A 35 -11.59 -0.76 0.96
N THR A 36 -11.05 -0.28 -0.16
CA THR A 36 -9.66 -0.55 -0.53
C THR A 36 -8.66 0.11 0.42
N ALA A 37 -8.83 1.39 0.77
CA ALA A 37 -7.96 2.04 1.75
C ALA A 37 -8.00 1.35 3.12
N THR A 38 -9.19 0.92 3.55
CA THR A 38 -9.39 0.21 4.83
C THR A 38 -8.78 -1.20 4.80
N ALA A 39 -8.96 -1.93 3.69
CA ALA A 39 -8.30 -3.23 3.49
C ALA A 39 -6.77 -3.07 3.55
N MET A 40 -6.21 -2.09 2.84
CA MET A 40 -4.77 -1.82 2.84
C MET A 40 -4.25 -1.44 4.23
N MET A 41 -5.00 -0.64 5.00
CA MET A 41 -4.69 -0.35 6.39
C MET A 41 -4.57 -1.63 7.23
N PHE A 42 -5.55 -2.53 7.14
CA PHE A 42 -5.53 -3.78 7.89
C PHE A 42 -4.44 -4.75 7.43
N VAL A 43 -4.14 -4.82 6.13
CA VAL A 43 -2.98 -5.59 5.64
C VAL A 43 -1.69 -5.02 6.23
N ILE A 44 -1.49 -3.69 6.22
CA ILE A 44 -0.30 -3.04 6.80
C ILE A 44 -0.18 -3.37 8.29
N LEU A 45 -1.27 -3.34 9.05
CA LEU A 45 -1.28 -3.70 10.46
C LEU A 45 -0.96 -5.19 10.67
N ALA A 46 -1.57 -6.08 9.88
CA ALA A 46 -1.35 -7.52 9.97
C ALA A 46 0.11 -7.90 9.69
N VAL A 47 0.73 -7.33 8.64
CA VAL A 47 2.13 -7.62 8.30
C VAL A 47 3.10 -6.99 9.29
N LYS A 48 2.77 -5.85 9.89
CA LYS A 48 3.61 -5.23 10.94
C LYS A 48 3.64 -6.07 12.22
N GLU A 49 2.46 -6.44 12.72
CA GLU A 49 2.39 -7.29 13.91
C GLU A 49 3.00 -8.67 13.61
N GLY A 50 2.70 -9.25 12.45
CA GLY A 50 3.24 -10.53 12.02
C GLY A 50 4.78 -10.54 11.95
N ALA A 51 5.38 -9.51 11.35
CA ALA A 51 6.84 -9.37 11.29
C ALA A 51 7.48 -9.14 12.67
N GLY A 52 6.77 -8.49 13.59
CA GLY A 52 7.22 -8.25 14.97
C GLY A 52 7.14 -9.48 15.87
N SER A 53 6.31 -10.46 15.52
CA SER A 53 6.05 -11.66 16.32
C SER A 53 7.11 -12.77 16.20
N GLY A 54 8.10 -12.65 15.30
CA GLY A 54 9.09 -13.70 15.05
C GLY A 54 8.57 -14.80 14.12
N ASP A 55 9.03 -16.05 14.29
CA ASP A 55 8.54 -17.16 13.46
C ASP A 55 7.14 -17.58 13.87
N ILE A 56 6.16 -17.19 13.05
CA ILE A 56 4.75 -17.51 13.26
C ILE A 56 4.47 -19.02 13.23
N PHE A 57 5.25 -19.81 12.48
CA PHE A 57 5.03 -21.26 12.43
C PHE A 57 5.36 -21.94 13.75
N ASP A 58 6.39 -21.46 14.46
CA ASP A 58 6.73 -21.95 15.79
C ASP A 58 5.65 -21.60 16.82
N HIS A 59 5.10 -20.39 16.74
CA HIS A 59 3.99 -19.99 17.62
C HIS A 59 2.72 -20.80 17.33
N LEU A 60 2.45 -21.12 16.07
CA LEU A 60 1.31 -21.96 15.68
C LEU A 60 1.49 -23.40 16.18
N ARG A 61 2.68 -23.97 16.03
CA ARG A 61 3.03 -25.31 16.54
C ARG A 61 2.91 -25.39 18.07
N ASN A 62 3.37 -24.35 18.76
CA ASN A 62 3.37 -24.27 20.22
C ASN A 62 2.07 -23.69 20.80
N LYS A 63 1.02 -23.48 19.98
CA LYS A 63 -0.29 -22.95 20.38
C LYS A 63 -0.22 -21.63 21.18
N ARG A 64 0.74 -20.75 20.84
CA ARG A 64 0.92 -19.44 21.49
C ARG A 64 -0.02 -18.38 20.93
N TRP A 65 -1.31 -18.58 21.17
CA TRP A 65 -2.38 -17.78 20.57
C TRP A 65 -2.27 -16.28 20.86
N GLY A 66 -1.81 -15.88 22.06
CA GLY A 66 -1.70 -14.46 22.43
C GLY A 66 -0.85 -13.61 21.47
N VAL A 67 0.18 -14.20 20.86
CA VAL A 67 1.05 -13.54 19.87
C VAL A 67 0.43 -13.54 18.46
N LEU A 68 -0.42 -14.53 18.17
CA LEU A 68 -1.07 -14.72 16.87
C LEU A 68 -2.37 -13.92 16.72
N THR A 69 -3.04 -13.60 17.83
CA THR A 69 -4.36 -12.95 17.80
C THR A 69 -4.36 -11.66 16.99
N LYS A 70 -3.40 -10.75 17.22
CA LYS A 70 -3.38 -9.47 16.50
C LYS A 70 -3.14 -9.63 14.99
N PRO A 71 -2.10 -10.34 14.51
CA PRO A 71 -1.94 -10.60 13.07
C PRO A 71 -3.18 -11.24 12.45
N LEU A 72 -3.80 -12.22 13.11
CA LEU A 72 -4.96 -12.94 12.58
C LEU A 72 -6.22 -12.06 12.52
N VAL A 73 -6.51 -11.28 13.57
CA VAL A 73 -7.64 -10.35 13.59
C VAL A 73 -7.49 -9.29 12.49
N TYR A 74 -6.30 -8.71 12.33
CA TYR A 74 -6.07 -7.76 11.25
C TYR A 74 -6.14 -8.42 9.86
N SER A 75 -5.71 -9.67 9.71
CA SER A 75 -5.85 -10.42 8.46
C SER A 75 -7.31 -10.72 8.12
N LEU A 76 -8.11 -11.08 9.14
CA LEU A 76 -9.56 -11.29 9.01
C LEU A 76 -10.24 -10.00 8.55
N LEU A 77 -9.98 -8.87 9.22
CA LEU A 77 -10.54 -7.58 8.86
C LEU A 77 -10.10 -7.13 7.45
N ALA A 78 -8.82 -7.33 7.10
CA ALA A 78 -8.34 -7.07 5.74
C ALA A 78 -9.11 -7.87 4.69
N GLY A 79 -9.33 -9.17 4.95
CA GLY A 79 -10.11 -10.04 4.09
C GLY A 79 -11.59 -9.67 3.99
N ILE A 80 -12.19 -9.20 5.09
CA ILE A 80 -13.58 -8.70 5.09
C ILE A 80 -13.72 -7.50 4.16
N PHE A 81 -12.87 -6.48 4.33
CA PHE A 81 -12.93 -5.27 3.49
C PHE A 81 -12.57 -5.55 2.04
N LEU A 82 -11.60 -6.44 1.78
CA LEU A 82 -11.30 -6.89 0.42
C LEU A 82 -12.48 -7.66 -0.19
N GLY A 83 -13.14 -8.52 0.58
CA GLY A 83 -14.33 -9.26 0.16
C GLY A 83 -15.53 -8.35 -0.15
N ILE A 84 -15.81 -7.37 0.71
CA ILE A 84 -16.86 -6.36 0.45
C ILE A 84 -16.54 -5.58 -0.83
N TYR A 85 -15.27 -5.26 -1.08
CA TYR A 85 -14.87 -4.61 -2.32
C TYR A 85 -15.12 -5.50 -3.57
N PHE A 86 -14.87 -6.81 -3.48
CA PHE A 86 -15.27 -7.76 -4.54
C PHE A 86 -16.78 -7.80 -4.79
N LEU A 87 -17.60 -7.60 -3.75
CA LEU A 87 -19.06 -7.47 -3.88
C LEU A 87 -19.49 -6.13 -4.48
N THR A 88 -18.61 -5.13 -4.47
CA THR A 88 -18.89 -3.77 -4.95
C THR A 88 -18.57 -3.62 -6.44
N TRP A 89 -17.40 -4.13 -6.89
CA TRP A 89 -16.94 -3.91 -8.25
C TRP A 89 -16.12 -5.07 -8.82
N GLN A 90 -16.38 -5.40 -10.09
CA GLN A 90 -15.70 -6.51 -10.80
C GLN A 90 -14.19 -6.28 -10.99
N GLY A 91 -13.73 -5.03 -11.01
CA GLY A 91 -12.30 -4.71 -11.14
C GLY A 91 -11.50 -4.86 -9.86
N ALA A 92 -12.06 -5.49 -8.81
CA ALA A 92 -11.37 -5.79 -7.57
C ALA A 92 -10.07 -6.62 -7.74
N LEU A 93 -9.94 -7.31 -8.88
CA LEU A 93 -8.73 -8.00 -9.32
C LEU A 93 -7.46 -7.13 -9.26
N LEU A 94 -7.56 -5.82 -9.48
CA LEU A 94 -6.41 -4.92 -9.40
C LEU A 94 -5.77 -4.94 -8.00
N PHE A 95 -6.57 -4.99 -6.95
CA PHE A 95 -6.04 -5.04 -5.57
C PHE A 95 -5.47 -6.41 -5.22
N VAL A 96 -5.99 -7.49 -5.80
CA VAL A 96 -5.34 -8.82 -5.70
C VAL A 96 -3.97 -8.78 -6.36
N LEU A 97 -3.83 -8.17 -7.54
CA LEU A 97 -2.55 -7.99 -8.21
C LEU A 97 -1.57 -7.16 -7.37
N ILE A 98 -2.03 -6.05 -6.77
CA ILE A 98 -1.22 -5.19 -5.89
C ILE A 98 -0.68 -5.98 -4.69
N LEU A 99 -1.57 -6.70 -3.99
CA LEU A 99 -1.20 -7.50 -2.82
C LEU A 99 -0.30 -8.68 -3.22
N PHE A 100 -0.56 -9.32 -4.35
CA PHE A 100 0.27 -10.39 -4.88
C PHE A 100 1.69 -9.90 -5.20
N ALA A 101 1.83 -8.77 -5.91
CA ALA A 101 3.11 -8.16 -6.22
C ALA A 101 3.86 -7.77 -4.92
N PHE A 102 3.16 -7.20 -3.95
CA PHE A 102 3.72 -6.90 -2.64
C PHE A 102 4.26 -8.16 -1.96
N LEU A 103 3.48 -9.25 -1.92
CA LEU A 103 3.89 -10.49 -1.27
C LEU A 103 5.15 -11.04 -1.93
N VAL A 104 5.18 -11.17 -3.25
CA VAL A 104 6.36 -11.65 -3.98
C VAL A 104 7.60 -10.80 -3.64
N ILE A 105 7.49 -9.48 -3.70
CA ILE A 105 8.60 -8.57 -3.38
C ILE A 105 9.02 -8.71 -1.91
N GLN A 106 8.07 -8.77 -0.98
CA GLN A 106 8.37 -8.82 0.46
C GLN A 106 8.94 -10.18 0.88
N PHE A 107 8.49 -11.29 0.29
CA PHE A 107 9.11 -12.61 0.46
C PHE A 107 10.58 -12.58 0.03
N ILE A 108 10.87 -11.96 -1.13
CA ILE A 108 12.24 -11.79 -1.61
C ILE A 108 13.08 -10.97 -0.62
N ILE A 109 12.55 -9.83 -0.15
CA ILE A 109 13.25 -8.94 0.79
C ILE A 109 13.55 -9.67 2.10
N ASP A 110 12.55 -10.34 2.68
CA ASP A 110 12.70 -10.97 3.99
C ASP A 110 13.62 -12.18 3.93
N HIS A 111 13.48 -13.03 2.91
CA HIS A 111 14.40 -14.16 2.71
C HIS A 111 15.84 -13.67 2.49
N SER A 112 16.03 -12.66 1.62
CA SER A 112 17.37 -12.10 1.35
C SER A 112 18.01 -11.46 2.59
N LYS A 113 17.20 -11.03 3.56
CA LYS A 113 17.65 -10.45 4.83
C LYS A 113 17.68 -11.46 5.99
N GLY A 114 17.45 -12.75 5.73
CA GLY A 114 17.44 -13.80 6.75
C GLY A 114 16.31 -13.67 7.79
N ARG A 115 15.19 -13.04 7.41
CA ARG A 115 14.02 -12.85 8.27
C ARG A 115 13.00 -13.97 8.05
N PRO A 116 12.22 -14.33 9.08
CA PRO A 116 11.17 -15.34 8.94
C PRO A 116 10.08 -14.85 7.97
N THR A 117 9.73 -15.69 6.99
CA THR A 117 8.71 -15.38 5.97
C THR A 117 7.33 -15.96 6.29
N GLY A 118 7.21 -16.75 7.37
CA GLY A 118 5.97 -17.47 7.70
C GLY A 118 4.78 -16.55 7.99
N TYR A 119 5.04 -15.36 8.53
CA TYR A 119 3.99 -14.38 8.80
C TYR A 119 3.29 -13.91 7.51
N LEU A 120 4.03 -13.71 6.41
CA LEU A 120 3.47 -13.28 5.14
C LEU A 120 2.47 -14.31 4.63
N CYS A 121 2.85 -15.60 4.70
CA CYS A 121 2.01 -16.72 4.30
C CYS A 121 0.70 -16.76 5.09
N VAL A 122 0.76 -16.69 6.42
CA VAL A 122 -0.43 -16.80 7.27
C VAL A 122 -1.34 -15.60 7.10
N VAL A 123 -0.77 -14.39 7.12
CA VAL A 123 -1.54 -13.14 6.96
C VAL A 123 -2.25 -13.12 5.59
N SER A 124 -1.54 -13.43 4.52
CA SER A 124 -2.13 -13.44 3.17
C SER A 124 -3.16 -14.55 3.01
N ALA A 125 -2.88 -15.77 3.49
CA ALA A 125 -3.79 -16.90 3.36
C ALA A 125 -5.13 -16.61 4.06
N VAL A 126 -5.10 -16.07 5.28
CA VAL A 126 -6.32 -15.69 6.00
C VAL A 126 -7.07 -14.57 5.27
N ALA A 127 -6.38 -13.51 4.85
CA ALA A 127 -7.02 -12.38 4.17
C ALA A 127 -7.69 -12.80 2.85
N PHE A 128 -6.98 -13.54 1.99
CA PHE A 128 -7.52 -13.99 0.71
C PHE A 128 -8.57 -15.09 0.85
N LEU A 129 -8.47 -15.97 1.86
CA LEU A 129 -9.51 -16.97 2.12
C LEU A 129 -10.82 -16.29 2.52
N VAL A 130 -10.77 -15.30 3.40
CA VAL A 130 -11.96 -14.54 3.82
C VAL A 130 -12.54 -13.77 2.64
N ALA A 131 -11.70 -13.11 1.84
CA ALA A 131 -12.15 -12.43 0.62
C ALA A 131 -12.79 -13.39 -0.39
N LEU A 132 -12.23 -14.60 -0.55
CA LEU A 132 -12.80 -15.66 -1.38
C LEU A 132 -14.18 -16.06 -0.86
N LEU A 133 -14.30 -16.39 0.43
CA LEU A 133 -15.58 -16.79 1.03
C LEU A 133 -16.66 -15.72 0.86
N LEU A 134 -16.32 -14.43 1.04
CA LEU A 134 -17.26 -13.34 0.81
C LEU A 134 -17.59 -13.16 -0.67
N SER A 135 -16.62 -13.29 -1.56
CA SER A 135 -16.87 -13.14 -3.00
C SER A 135 -17.89 -14.15 -3.51
N LEU A 136 -17.95 -15.36 -2.93
CA LEU A 136 -18.90 -16.42 -3.28
C LEU A 136 -20.36 -16.01 -3.13
N LEU A 137 -20.68 -15.02 -2.28
CA LEU A 137 -22.05 -14.49 -2.13
C LEU A 137 -22.58 -13.83 -3.41
N SER A 138 -21.69 -13.40 -4.32
CA SER A 138 -22.04 -12.74 -5.58
C SER A 138 -21.83 -13.61 -6.83
N SER A 139 -21.60 -14.92 -6.66
CA SER A 139 -21.24 -15.83 -7.77
C SER A 139 -20.07 -15.29 -8.61
N PRO A 140 -18.86 -15.24 -8.04
CA PRO A 140 -17.72 -14.57 -8.66
C PRO A 140 -17.33 -15.26 -9.96
N GLY A 141 -17.00 -14.45 -10.98
CA GLY A 141 -16.53 -14.97 -12.25
C GLY A 141 -15.27 -15.81 -12.11
N VAL A 142 -15.02 -16.68 -13.10
CA VAL A 142 -13.87 -17.62 -13.12
C VAL A 142 -12.54 -16.92 -12.84
N MET A 143 -12.33 -15.70 -13.37
CA MET A 143 -11.11 -14.94 -13.15
C MET A 143 -10.92 -14.49 -11.70
N ALA A 144 -12.00 -14.05 -11.03
CA ALA A 144 -11.97 -13.66 -9.62
C ALA A 144 -11.62 -14.86 -8.73
N LEU A 145 -12.28 -15.99 -8.96
CA LEU A 145 -11.98 -17.25 -8.27
C LEU A 145 -10.53 -17.68 -8.49
N ALA A 146 -10.09 -17.76 -9.74
CA ALA A 146 -8.72 -18.16 -10.08
C ALA A 146 -7.68 -17.24 -9.42
N SER A 147 -7.90 -15.93 -9.47
CA SER A 147 -6.97 -14.95 -8.89
C SER A 147 -6.86 -15.08 -7.37
N LEU A 148 -7.99 -15.26 -6.67
CA LEU A 148 -7.99 -15.45 -5.21
C LEU A 148 -7.37 -16.78 -4.80
N VAL A 149 -7.65 -17.87 -5.54
CA VAL A 149 -7.01 -19.17 -5.30
C VAL A 149 -5.51 -19.10 -5.51
N ILE A 150 -5.05 -18.49 -6.61
CA ILE A 150 -3.62 -18.26 -6.87
C ILE A 150 -2.99 -17.42 -5.75
N ALA A 151 -3.68 -16.37 -5.29
CA ALA A 151 -3.21 -15.50 -4.21
C ALA A 151 -3.14 -16.21 -2.84
N ILE A 152 -3.89 -17.30 -2.63
CA ILE A 152 -3.76 -18.17 -1.45
C ILE A 152 -2.59 -19.15 -1.61
N LEU A 153 -2.49 -19.81 -2.77
CA LEU A 153 -1.53 -20.90 -3.00
C LEU A 153 -0.09 -20.41 -3.14
N VAL A 154 0.14 -19.28 -3.82
CA VAL A 154 1.50 -18.80 -4.12
C VAL A 154 2.27 -18.42 -2.84
N PRO A 155 1.71 -17.68 -1.86
CA PRO A 155 2.42 -17.43 -0.59
C PRO A 155 2.82 -18.70 0.15
N ILE A 156 2.00 -19.76 0.09
CA ILE A 156 2.33 -21.07 0.66
C ILE A 156 3.54 -21.66 -0.09
N ALA A 157 3.51 -21.68 -1.42
CA ALA A 157 4.63 -22.18 -2.23
C ALA A 157 5.93 -21.38 -1.98
N LEU A 158 5.85 -20.05 -1.87
CA LEU A 158 6.99 -19.18 -1.56
C LEU A 158 7.56 -19.42 -0.16
N ALA A 159 6.69 -19.66 0.83
CA ALA A 159 7.10 -19.99 2.19
C ALA A 159 7.78 -21.37 2.27
N VAL A 160 7.23 -22.38 1.58
CA VAL A 160 7.82 -23.71 1.48
C VAL A 160 9.20 -23.63 0.79
N LEU A 161 9.29 -22.91 -0.33
CA LEU A 161 10.55 -22.69 -1.04
C LEU A 161 11.59 -21.98 -0.16
N SER A 162 11.17 -20.92 0.55
CA SER A 162 12.03 -20.17 1.48
C SER A 162 12.59 -21.08 2.57
N ARG A 163 11.72 -21.90 3.19
CA ARG A 163 12.11 -22.84 4.24
C ARG A 163 13.02 -23.94 3.70
N PHE A 164 12.73 -24.48 2.53
CA PHE A 164 13.57 -25.50 1.89
C PHE A 164 14.98 -24.98 1.61
N MET A 165 15.10 -23.78 1.04
CA MET A 165 16.40 -23.16 0.77
C MET A 165 17.17 -22.84 2.05
N HIS A 166 16.48 -22.41 3.11
CA HIS A 166 17.08 -22.17 4.41
C HIS A 166 17.60 -23.46 5.06
N VAL A 167 16.83 -24.56 5.00
CA VAL A 167 17.25 -25.87 5.55
C VAL A 167 18.45 -26.44 4.79
N ARG A 168 18.57 -26.14 3.49
CA ARG A 168 19.67 -26.58 2.62
C ARG A 168 20.86 -25.62 2.57
N ASP A 169 20.86 -24.58 3.42
CA ASP A 169 21.90 -23.54 3.49
C ASP A 169 22.26 -22.94 2.12
N VAL A 170 21.24 -22.74 1.27
CA VAL A 170 21.44 -22.13 -0.06
C VAL A 170 21.64 -20.64 0.09
N LYS A 171 22.61 -20.07 -0.65
CA LYS A 171 22.89 -18.63 -0.61
C LYS A 171 21.60 -17.81 -0.88
N PRO A 172 21.27 -16.80 -0.05
CA PRO A 172 20.03 -16.03 -0.19
C PRO A 172 19.86 -15.35 -1.56
N LEU A 173 20.96 -15.09 -2.27
CA LEU A 173 20.96 -14.49 -3.61
C LEU A 173 20.24 -15.35 -4.67
N PHE A 174 20.13 -16.67 -4.47
CA PHE A 174 19.43 -17.54 -5.40
C PHE A 174 17.91 -17.53 -5.22
N TYR A 175 17.39 -17.03 -4.09
CA TYR A 175 15.96 -17.03 -3.83
C TYR A 175 15.15 -16.20 -4.83
N PRO A 176 15.54 -14.96 -5.19
CA PRO A 176 14.88 -14.23 -6.29
C PRO A 176 14.81 -15.02 -7.60
N VAL A 177 15.90 -15.70 -7.97
CA VAL A 177 15.96 -16.51 -9.20
C VAL A 177 15.03 -17.72 -9.10
N ALA A 178 14.98 -18.39 -7.95
CA ALA A 178 14.08 -19.50 -7.71
C ALA A 178 12.59 -19.06 -7.74
N VAL A 179 12.28 -17.88 -7.18
CA VAL A 179 10.93 -17.28 -7.25
C VAL A 179 10.54 -16.97 -8.69
N LEU A 180 11.46 -16.40 -9.49
CA LEU A 180 11.22 -16.16 -10.92
C LEU A 180 11.00 -17.48 -11.68
N GLY A 181 11.84 -18.49 -11.45
CA GLY A 181 11.67 -19.82 -12.05
C GLY A 181 10.33 -20.45 -11.70
N LEU A 182 9.94 -20.41 -10.42
CA LEU A 182 8.64 -20.90 -9.95
C LEU A 182 7.48 -20.15 -10.63
N GLY A 183 7.59 -18.83 -10.79
CA GLY A 183 6.60 -18.02 -11.49
C GLY A 183 6.46 -18.40 -12.97
N LEU A 184 7.57 -18.58 -13.68
CA LEU A 184 7.57 -19.00 -15.08
C LEU A 184 6.96 -20.39 -15.28
N VAL A 185 7.33 -21.35 -14.42
CA VAL A 185 6.74 -22.69 -14.43
C VAL A 185 5.23 -22.62 -14.13
N GLY A 186 4.83 -21.83 -13.13
CA GLY A 186 3.42 -21.62 -12.81
C GLY A 186 2.63 -21.06 -13.99
N LEU A 187 3.16 -20.04 -14.68
CA LEU A 187 2.53 -19.47 -15.88
C LEU A 187 2.43 -20.48 -17.03
N LEU A 188 3.46 -21.30 -17.23
CA LEU A 188 3.45 -22.36 -18.24
C LEU A 188 2.37 -23.41 -17.91
N VAL A 189 2.26 -23.83 -16.65
CA VAL A 189 1.22 -24.77 -16.20
C VAL A 189 -0.17 -24.18 -16.45
N VAL A 190 -0.42 -22.93 -16.07
CA VAL A 190 -1.72 -22.27 -16.33
C VAL A 190 -2.02 -22.22 -17.82
N ARG A 191 -1.03 -21.89 -18.66
CA ARG A 191 -1.18 -21.87 -20.12
C ARG A 191 -1.55 -23.24 -20.70
N LEU A 192 -0.96 -24.32 -20.19
CA LEU A 192 -1.20 -25.69 -20.69
C LEU A 192 -2.52 -26.29 -20.17
N VAL A 193 -2.84 -26.06 -18.89
CA VAL A 193 -4.05 -26.61 -18.25
C VAL A 193 -5.30 -25.81 -18.62
N SER A 194 -5.19 -24.49 -18.70
CA SER A 194 -6.32 -23.61 -19.04
C SER A 194 -5.86 -22.43 -19.89
N PRO A 195 -5.78 -22.61 -21.22
CA PRO A 195 -5.42 -21.53 -22.15
C PRO A 195 -6.33 -20.31 -22.04
N SER A 196 -7.62 -20.50 -21.73
CA SER A 196 -8.61 -19.43 -21.59
C SER A 196 -8.34 -18.53 -20.38
N ILE A 197 -8.02 -19.11 -19.23
CA ILE A 197 -7.61 -18.35 -18.03
C ILE A 197 -6.33 -17.59 -18.32
N PHE A 198 -5.33 -18.25 -18.95
CA PHE A 198 -4.08 -17.59 -19.32
C PHE A 198 -4.30 -16.37 -20.23
N GLN A 199 -5.10 -16.51 -21.30
CA GLN A 199 -5.42 -15.40 -22.20
C GLN A 199 -6.15 -14.27 -21.46
N SER A 200 -7.09 -14.61 -20.58
CA SER A 200 -7.84 -13.63 -19.79
C SER A 200 -6.96 -12.91 -18.75
N MET A 201 -5.97 -13.60 -18.17
CA MET A 201 -4.97 -12.98 -17.28
C MET A 201 -4.11 -11.97 -18.06
N VAL A 202 -3.61 -12.37 -19.23
CA VAL A 202 -2.84 -11.48 -20.12
C VAL A 202 -3.70 -10.30 -20.59
N GLY A 203 -4.98 -10.54 -20.90
CA GLY A 203 -5.95 -9.52 -21.29
C GLY A 203 -6.21 -8.52 -20.17
N SER A 204 -6.28 -8.97 -18.91
CA SER A 204 -6.46 -8.11 -17.73
C SER A 204 -5.32 -7.12 -17.53
N LEU A 205 -4.10 -7.46 -17.96
CA LEU A 205 -2.96 -6.52 -17.98
C LEU A 205 -3.16 -5.36 -18.97
N GLY A 206 -4.18 -5.43 -19.82
CA GLY A 206 -4.66 -4.33 -20.66
C GLY A 206 -5.02 -3.07 -19.87
N ILE A 207 -5.26 -3.17 -18.55
CA ILE A 207 -5.45 -2.00 -17.67
C ILE A 207 -4.25 -1.03 -17.69
N PHE A 208 -3.06 -1.51 -18.04
CA PHE A 208 -1.84 -0.71 -18.15
C PHE A 208 -1.52 -0.29 -19.59
N ARG A 209 -2.39 -0.60 -20.56
CA ARG A 209 -2.27 -0.08 -21.93
C ARG A 209 -2.83 1.33 -21.96
N TRP A 210 -2.25 2.18 -22.79
CA TRP A 210 -2.66 3.58 -22.94
C TRP A 210 -3.58 3.67 -24.16
N PRO A 211 -4.92 3.66 -24.00
CA PRO A 211 -5.84 3.65 -25.12
C PRO A 211 -5.91 5.03 -25.78
N MET A 212 -5.10 5.24 -26.82
CA MET A 212 -5.15 6.44 -27.64
C MET A 212 -6.36 6.38 -28.58
N GLY A 213 -7.06 7.51 -28.77
CA GLY A 213 -8.18 7.62 -29.70
C GLY A 213 -9.52 7.09 -29.20
N THR A 214 -9.66 6.78 -27.90
CA THR A 214 -10.97 6.48 -27.30
C THR A 214 -11.83 7.73 -27.17
N THR A 215 -13.09 7.62 -27.55
CA THR A 215 -14.10 8.68 -27.39
C THR A 215 -14.65 8.76 -25.96
N VAL A 216 -14.50 7.69 -25.18
CA VAL A 216 -14.94 7.65 -23.78
C VAL A 216 -13.94 8.42 -22.92
N HIS A 217 -14.34 9.61 -22.46
CA HIS A 217 -13.50 10.51 -21.68
C HIS A 217 -12.83 9.86 -20.47
N GLU A 218 -13.53 8.97 -19.77
CA GLU A 218 -13.02 8.29 -18.57
C GLU A 218 -11.90 7.27 -18.85
N MET A 219 -11.88 6.71 -20.05
CA MET A 219 -10.88 5.74 -20.47
C MET A 219 -9.64 6.39 -21.09
N GLN A 220 -9.64 7.71 -21.31
CA GLN A 220 -8.49 8.39 -21.90
C GLN A 220 -7.28 8.36 -20.94
N PRO A 221 -6.05 8.22 -21.46
CA PRO A 221 -4.84 8.38 -20.65
C PRO A 221 -4.78 9.78 -20.06
N ILE A 222 -4.47 9.88 -18.77
CA ILE A 222 -4.58 11.15 -18.04
C ILE A 222 -3.58 12.21 -18.54
N LEU A 223 -2.43 11.78 -19.07
CA LEU A 223 -1.40 12.64 -19.63
C LEU A 223 -1.58 12.93 -21.12
N TYR A 224 -2.51 12.26 -21.79
CA TYR A 224 -2.80 12.47 -23.22
C TYR A 224 -4.29 12.75 -23.46
N PRO A 225 -4.89 13.78 -22.83
CA PRO A 225 -6.27 14.14 -23.10
C PRO A 225 -6.45 14.44 -24.59
N GLY A 226 -7.40 13.75 -25.25
CA GLY A 226 -7.61 13.90 -26.69
C GLY A 226 -6.41 13.54 -27.56
N GLY A 227 -5.43 12.78 -27.03
CA GLY A 227 -4.23 12.34 -27.76
C GLY A 227 -3.02 13.27 -27.66
N ASN A 228 -3.17 14.46 -27.06
CA ASN A 228 -2.07 15.42 -26.91
C ASN A 228 -1.50 15.41 -25.49
N PHE A 229 -0.18 15.42 -25.38
CA PHE A 229 0.48 15.43 -24.07
C PHE A 229 0.11 16.69 -23.27
N SER A 230 -0.35 16.53 -22.02
CA SER A 230 -0.69 17.63 -21.15
C SER A 230 -0.64 17.25 -19.67
N TRP A 231 -0.08 18.15 -18.86
CA TRP A 231 -0.11 18.05 -17.40
C TRP A 231 -1.42 18.55 -16.79
N LEU A 232 -2.28 19.21 -17.57
CA LEU A 232 -3.45 19.93 -17.08
C LEU A 232 -4.38 19.02 -16.26
N ILE A 233 -4.72 17.83 -16.78
CA ILE A 233 -5.67 16.95 -16.09
C ILE A 233 -5.09 16.42 -14.77
N VAL A 234 -3.80 16.13 -14.74
CA VAL A 234 -3.11 15.71 -13.51
C VAL A 234 -3.08 16.84 -12.49
N TRP A 235 -2.76 18.06 -12.94
CA TRP A 235 -2.79 19.26 -12.10
C TRP A 235 -4.16 19.48 -11.48
N LEU A 236 -5.22 19.40 -12.30
CA LEU A 236 -6.61 19.56 -11.86
C LEU A 236 -7.09 18.49 -10.85
N ASN A 237 -6.41 17.35 -10.76
CA ASN A 237 -6.75 16.29 -9.80
C ASN A 237 -5.92 16.36 -8.51
N PHE A 238 -4.65 16.75 -8.59
CA PHE A 238 -3.71 16.52 -7.49
C PHE A 238 -2.81 17.72 -7.17
N ASN A 239 -2.81 18.77 -8.00
CA ASN A 239 -1.91 19.93 -7.90
C ASN A 239 -0.45 19.50 -7.64
N THR A 240 0.19 20.13 -6.65
CA THR A 240 1.56 19.84 -6.22
C THR A 240 1.74 18.44 -5.66
N SER A 241 0.69 17.81 -5.11
CA SER A 241 0.78 16.50 -4.46
C SER A 241 1.15 15.39 -5.45
N PHE A 242 0.82 15.54 -6.73
CA PHE A 242 1.28 14.61 -7.76
C PHE A 242 2.82 14.59 -7.84
N PHE A 243 3.47 15.75 -7.88
CA PHE A 243 4.93 15.82 -8.00
C PHE A 243 5.64 15.42 -6.69
N LEU A 244 5.08 15.83 -5.54
CA LEU A 244 5.61 15.48 -4.23
C LEU A 244 5.55 13.98 -3.94
N SER A 245 4.57 13.27 -4.51
CA SER A 245 4.45 11.83 -4.36
C SER A 245 5.67 11.09 -4.92
N PHE A 246 6.25 11.54 -6.05
CA PHE A 246 7.46 10.94 -6.64
C PHE A 246 8.68 11.09 -5.74
N ILE A 247 8.87 12.27 -5.14
CA ILE A 247 9.95 12.49 -4.16
C ILE A 247 9.79 11.52 -2.99
N CYS A 248 8.58 11.39 -2.47
CA CYS A 248 8.28 10.46 -1.39
C CYS A 248 8.51 9.00 -1.81
N MET A 249 8.13 8.61 -3.03
CA MET A 249 8.39 7.27 -3.57
C MET A 249 9.90 6.98 -3.62
N GLY A 250 10.72 7.93 -4.06
CA GLY A 250 12.19 7.79 -4.04
C GLY A 250 12.74 7.56 -2.62
N ILE A 251 12.20 8.29 -1.64
CA ILE A 251 12.54 8.09 -0.22
C ILE A 251 12.13 6.68 0.25
N LEU A 252 10.93 6.21 -0.13
CA LEU A 252 10.46 4.87 0.23
C LEU A 252 11.35 3.78 -0.37
N ILE A 253 11.75 3.90 -1.64
CA ILE A 253 12.68 2.96 -2.29
C ILE A 253 13.97 2.85 -1.47
N TYR A 254 14.58 3.97 -1.13
CA TYR A 254 15.80 3.98 -0.31
C TYR A 254 15.58 3.29 1.05
N GLN A 255 14.45 3.56 1.71
CA GLN A 255 14.13 2.94 3.00
C GLN A 255 13.82 1.45 2.87
N ILE A 256 13.22 0.99 1.78
CA ILE A 256 12.93 -0.43 1.50
C ILE A 256 14.24 -1.18 1.28
N VAL A 257 15.13 -0.67 0.42
CA VAL A 257 16.45 -1.27 0.19
C VAL A 257 17.23 -1.37 1.52
N LYS A 258 17.28 -0.28 2.28
CA LYS A 258 18.03 -0.25 3.55
C LYS A 258 17.40 -1.10 4.65
N ARG A 259 16.10 -0.96 4.91
CA ARG A 259 15.43 -1.55 6.10
C ARG A 259 14.49 -2.70 5.78
N GLY A 260 13.89 -2.73 4.60
CA GLY A 260 12.96 -3.79 4.16
C GLY A 260 11.72 -3.91 5.05
N GLU A 261 11.16 -2.78 5.48
CA GLU A 261 9.97 -2.77 6.35
C GLU A 261 8.71 -3.07 5.51
N ALA A 262 8.02 -4.17 5.81
CA ALA A 262 6.86 -4.65 5.04
C ALA A 262 5.78 -3.59 4.79
N GLY A 263 5.44 -2.79 5.80
CA GLY A 263 4.43 -1.73 5.66
C GLY A 263 4.82 -0.64 4.64
N LYS A 264 6.11 -0.32 4.52
CA LYS A 264 6.61 0.65 3.53
C LYS A 264 6.69 0.04 2.14
N THR A 265 7.10 -1.23 2.06
CA THR A 265 7.07 -2.00 0.80
C THR A 265 5.66 -2.01 0.22
N LEU A 266 4.66 -2.34 1.04
CA LEU A 266 3.26 -2.36 0.62
C LEU A 266 2.76 -0.98 0.18
N LEU A 267 3.04 0.08 0.95
CA LEU A 267 2.66 1.44 0.58
C LEU A 267 3.27 1.86 -0.77
N PHE A 268 4.54 1.52 -1.01
CA PHE A 268 5.20 1.80 -2.27
C PHE A 268 4.58 1.02 -3.44
N VAL A 269 4.43 -0.31 -3.32
CA VAL A 269 3.86 -1.15 -4.37
C VAL A 269 2.44 -0.71 -4.71
N TRP A 270 1.60 -0.48 -3.70
CA TRP A 270 0.25 0.05 -3.88
C TRP A 270 0.26 1.36 -4.65
N SER A 271 1.07 2.33 -4.20
CA SER A 271 1.09 3.65 -4.81
C SER A 271 1.66 3.64 -6.23
N PHE A 272 2.65 2.79 -6.49
CA PHE A 272 3.26 2.66 -7.80
C PHE A 272 2.30 2.02 -8.81
N VAL A 273 1.64 0.91 -8.44
CA VAL A 273 0.67 0.25 -9.32
C VAL A 273 -0.55 1.14 -9.57
N MET A 274 -1.05 1.84 -8.54
CA MET A 274 -2.16 2.78 -8.71
C MET A 274 -1.78 3.97 -9.59
N LEU A 275 -0.53 4.46 -9.48
CA LEU A 275 -0.02 5.48 -10.39
C LEU A 275 -0.03 4.98 -11.83
N LEU A 276 0.46 3.76 -12.11
CA LEU A 276 0.45 3.20 -13.46
C LEU A 276 -0.98 3.03 -14.02
N ALA A 277 -1.93 2.58 -13.19
CA ALA A 277 -3.33 2.46 -13.57
C ALA A 277 -3.93 3.84 -13.90
N MET A 278 -3.69 4.85 -13.05
CA MET A 278 -4.15 6.22 -13.25
C MET A 278 -3.53 6.89 -14.48
N LEU A 279 -2.24 6.65 -14.75
CA LEU A 279 -1.58 7.14 -15.96
C LEU A 279 -2.21 6.54 -17.23
N SER A 280 -2.61 5.28 -17.15
CA SER A 280 -3.21 4.55 -18.28
C SER A 280 -4.65 4.99 -18.56
N MET A 281 -5.47 5.19 -17.52
CA MET A 281 -6.85 5.68 -17.65
C MET A 281 -7.21 6.65 -16.52
N ARG A 282 -7.74 7.82 -16.90
CA ARG A 282 -8.15 8.90 -15.99
C ARG A 282 -9.09 8.43 -14.89
N ARG A 283 -10.01 7.50 -15.17
CA ARG A 283 -10.96 7.00 -14.16
C ARG A 283 -10.26 6.46 -12.90
N PHE A 284 -9.04 5.94 -12.96
CA PHE A 284 -8.36 5.43 -11.76
C PHE A 284 -7.80 6.53 -10.85
N ALA A 285 -7.95 7.81 -11.21
CA ALA A 285 -7.50 8.92 -10.38
C ALA A 285 -8.20 8.97 -9.01
N TYR A 286 -9.47 8.55 -8.91
CA TYR A 286 -10.17 8.53 -7.62
C TYR A 286 -9.59 7.51 -6.63
N TYR A 287 -8.89 6.46 -7.08
CA TYR A 287 -8.14 5.59 -6.17
C TYR A 287 -6.81 6.20 -5.75
N TYR A 288 -6.08 6.81 -6.70
CA TYR A 288 -4.75 7.36 -6.45
C TYR A 288 -4.78 8.54 -5.46
N VAL A 289 -5.94 9.17 -5.26
CA VAL A 289 -6.17 10.23 -4.26
C VAL A 289 -5.62 9.87 -2.87
N VAL A 290 -5.86 8.63 -2.41
CA VAL A 290 -5.40 8.16 -1.10
C VAL A 290 -3.89 7.99 -1.09
N ASN A 291 -3.33 7.42 -2.16
CA ASN A 291 -1.88 7.25 -2.32
C ASN A 291 -1.14 8.59 -2.35
N ALA A 292 -1.63 9.55 -3.14
CA ALA A 292 -1.07 10.89 -3.24
C ALA A 292 -1.11 11.60 -1.88
N ALA A 293 -2.22 11.49 -1.14
CA ALA A 293 -2.37 12.09 0.18
C ALA A 293 -1.42 11.46 1.22
N LEU A 294 -1.32 10.13 1.24
CA LEU A 294 -0.43 9.41 2.16
C LEU A 294 1.04 9.74 1.90
N LEU A 295 1.47 9.72 0.63
CA LEU A 295 2.85 10.04 0.24
C LEU A 295 3.18 11.50 0.55
N THR A 296 2.31 12.42 0.17
CA THR A 296 2.53 13.86 0.40
C THR A 296 2.46 14.21 1.89
N GLY A 297 1.50 13.65 2.63
CA GLY A 297 1.40 13.82 4.08
C GLY A 297 2.59 13.22 4.83
N TYR A 298 3.15 12.09 4.36
CA TYR A 298 4.38 11.54 4.90
C TYR A 298 5.59 12.44 4.62
N LEU A 299 5.73 12.95 3.39
CA LEU A 299 6.80 13.89 3.03
C LEU A 299 6.71 15.19 3.83
N ALA A 300 5.52 15.78 3.94
CA ALA A 300 5.27 16.96 4.75
C ALA A 300 5.66 16.73 6.22
N TRP A 301 5.31 15.56 6.77
CA TRP A 301 5.74 15.20 8.13
C TRP A 301 7.27 15.07 8.24
N LEU A 302 7.96 14.50 7.25
CA LEU A 302 9.43 14.44 7.27
C LEU A 302 10.07 15.83 7.27
N VAL A 303 9.51 16.78 6.51
CA VAL A 303 9.98 18.19 6.51
C VAL A 303 9.79 18.83 7.89
N LEU A 304 8.62 18.63 8.52
CA LEU A 304 8.34 19.14 9.86
C LEU A 304 9.22 18.48 10.93
N GLU A 305 9.38 17.16 10.88
CA GLU A 305 10.25 16.40 11.79
C GLU A 305 11.70 16.86 11.67
N PHE A 306 12.17 17.09 10.44
CA PHE A 306 13.47 17.71 10.18
C PHE A 306 13.56 19.09 10.82
N ALA A 307 12.54 19.95 10.64
CA ALA A 307 12.50 21.30 11.21
C ALA A 307 12.44 21.36 12.75
N GLY A 308 12.21 20.24 13.43
CA GLY A 308 12.26 20.14 14.89
C GLY A 308 10.93 19.78 15.56
N PHE A 309 9.87 19.53 14.78
CA PHE A 309 8.61 19.03 15.32
C PHE A 309 8.80 17.61 15.86
N LYS A 310 8.38 17.38 17.11
CA LYS A 310 8.45 16.07 17.74
C LYS A 310 7.09 15.38 17.66
N LYS A 311 7.11 14.05 17.55
CA LYS A 311 5.90 13.25 17.76
C LYS A 311 5.39 13.52 19.17
N ALA A 312 4.11 13.86 19.30
CA ALA A 312 3.47 13.91 20.60
C ALA A 312 3.52 12.48 21.15
N SER A 313 4.41 12.24 22.10
CA SER A 313 4.57 10.94 22.71
C SER A 313 3.41 10.73 23.67
N ALA A 314 2.48 9.84 23.34
CA ALA A 314 1.57 9.27 24.32
C ALA A 314 2.38 8.35 25.24
N VAL A 315 3.13 8.95 26.17
CA VAL A 315 3.74 8.21 27.29
C VAL A 315 2.72 8.29 28.42
N PRO A 316 2.21 7.16 28.95
CA PRO A 316 1.50 7.18 30.22
C PRO A 316 2.44 7.75 31.27
N VAL A 317 1.99 8.78 31.97
CA VAL A 317 2.77 9.53 32.96
C VAL A 317 3.18 8.59 34.10
N ALA A 318 4.32 7.91 33.96
CA ALA A 318 5.01 7.29 35.08
C ALA A 318 5.82 8.39 35.79
N GLU A 319 5.57 8.58 37.08
CA GLU A 319 6.20 9.60 37.91
C GLU A 319 7.72 9.40 37.99
N VAL A 320 8.48 10.23 37.27
CA VAL A 320 9.95 10.28 37.38
C VAL A 320 10.37 11.26 38.50
N PRO A 321 11.30 10.88 39.41
CA PRO A 321 11.70 11.72 40.55
C PRO A 321 12.28 13.09 40.16
N ARG A 322 11.91 14.13 40.91
CA ARG A 322 12.23 15.57 40.67
C ARG A 322 13.72 15.90 40.49
N LYS A 323 14.66 15.07 40.98
CA LYS A 323 16.12 15.33 40.88
C LYS A 323 16.71 14.93 39.52
N ALA A 324 16.16 13.94 38.82
CA ALA A 324 16.57 13.57 37.46
C ALA A 324 16.09 14.56 36.39
N LYS A 325 14.99 15.27 36.66
CA LYS A 325 14.44 16.31 35.77
C LYS A 325 15.40 17.47 35.53
N LYS A 326 16.13 17.98 36.55
CA LYS A 326 17.01 19.15 36.39
C LYS A 326 18.29 18.85 35.57
N LYS A 327 18.86 17.65 35.68
CA LYS A 327 20.05 17.25 34.91
C LYS A 327 19.70 16.90 33.46
N ALA A 328 18.58 16.20 33.25
CA ALA A 328 18.04 15.93 31.91
C ALA A 328 17.50 17.19 31.20
N GLN A 329 17.04 18.21 31.95
CA GLN A 329 16.58 19.49 31.40
C GLN A 329 17.75 20.37 30.93
N ARG A 330 18.90 20.35 31.63
CA ARG A 330 20.13 21.02 31.20
C ARG A 330 20.77 20.34 29.98
N GLU A 331 20.72 19.02 29.86
CA GLU A 331 21.13 18.33 28.63
C GLU A 331 20.12 18.48 27.47
N ARG A 332 18.82 18.58 27.78
CA ARG A 332 17.75 18.90 26.79
C ARG A 332 17.87 20.31 26.21
N GLN A 333 18.34 21.29 26.98
CA GLN A 333 18.58 22.64 26.47
C GLN A 333 19.86 22.73 25.63
N ARG A 334 20.84 21.83 25.86
CA ARG A 334 22.14 21.85 25.18
C ARG A 334 22.12 21.15 23.81
N LYS A 335 21.17 20.25 23.57
CA LYS A 335 20.81 19.77 22.21
C LYS A 335 19.73 20.69 21.65
N LEU A 336 20.12 21.91 21.28
CA LEU A 336 19.21 22.93 20.75
C LEU A 336 18.26 22.33 19.70
N GLY A 337 16.97 22.37 20.02
CA GLY A 337 15.94 22.36 18.99
C GLY A 337 16.23 23.52 18.03
N ARG A 338 16.04 23.28 16.74
CA ARG A 338 16.14 24.32 15.72
C ARG A 338 15.30 25.53 16.12
N SER A 339 15.70 26.71 15.69
CA SER A 339 15.06 27.96 16.11
C SER A 339 13.55 27.91 15.84
N PRO A 340 12.70 28.52 16.70
CA PRO A 340 11.26 28.62 16.46
C PRO A 340 10.92 29.18 15.07
N ALA A 341 11.76 30.07 14.54
CA ALA A 341 11.66 30.58 13.18
C ALA A 341 11.71 29.46 12.11
N VAL A 342 12.63 28.49 12.22
CA VAL A 342 12.73 27.36 11.27
C VAL A 342 11.48 26.48 11.34
N MET A 343 10.91 26.29 12.52
CA MET A 343 9.66 25.54 12.68
C MET A 343 8.47 26.27 12.03
N VAL A 344 8.35 27.59 12.23
CA VAL A 344 7.31 28.41 11.59
C VAL A 344 7.46 28.38 10.07
N VAL A 345 8.67 28.60 9.55
CA VAL A 345 8.95 28.55 8.11
C VAL A 345 8.58 27.19 7.54
N ALA A 346 8.96 26.08 8.19
CA ALA A 346 8.60 24.75 7.72
C ALA A 346 7.08 24.53 7.69
N ALA A 347 6.35 24.99 8.72
CA ALA A 347 4.89 24.90 8.75
C ALA A 347 4.24 25.74 7.64
N VAL A 348 4.73 26.95 7.40
CA VAL A 348 4.27 27.82 6.30
C VAL A 348 4.56 27.20 4.94
N VAL A 349 5.74 26.62 4.74
CA VAL A 349 6.10 25.91 3.50
C VAL A 349 5.16 24.72 3.27
N VAL A 350 4.90 23.90 4.30
CA VAL A 350 3.92 22.83 4.18
C VAL A 350 2.54 23.39 3.83
N LEU A 351 2.07 24.44 4.51
CA LEU A 351 0.77 25.02 4.21
C LEU A 351 0.68 25.53 2.76
N LEU A 352 1.65 26.33 2.31
CA LEU A 352 1.63 26.96 0.98
C LEU A 352 1.90 26.00 -0.17
N VAL A 353 2.76 25.00 0.02
CA VAL A 353 3.14 24.07 -1.06
C VAL A 353 2.20 22.86 -1.09
N VAL A 354 1.71 22.40 0.06
CA VAL A 354 0.96 21.14 0.16
C VAL A 354 -0.55 21.37 0.23
N PHE A 355 -1.03 22.37 0.99
CA PHE A 355 -2.47 22.55 1.23
C PHE A 355 -3.10 23.66 0.38
N TYR A 356 -2.47 24.83 0.34
CA TYR A 356 -2.98 26.01 -0.36
C TYR A 356 -3.35 25.76 -1.84
N PRO A 357 -2.56 25.01 -2.64
CA PRO A 357 -2.90 24.75 -4.04
C PRO A 357 -4.22 23.98 -4.22
N ASN A 358 -4.70 23.29 -3.18
CA ASN A 358 -5.95 22.53 -3.23
C ASN A 358 -7.17 23.32 -2.72
N ILE A 359 -6.98 24.54 -2.22
CA ILE A 359 -8.03 25.39 -1.65
C ILE A 359 -8.29 26.64 -2.50
N GLY A 360 -7.27 27.12 -3.22
CA GLY A 360 -7.36 28.31 -4.06
C GLY A 360 -8.24 28.12 -5.31
N PRO A 361 -8.79 29.22 -5.88
CA PRO A 361 -9.39 29.16 -7.21
C PRO A 361 -8.32 28.75 -8.23
N LEU A 362 -8.69 27.81 -9.10
CA LEU A 362 -7.85 27.25 -10.16
C LEU A 362 -7.34 28.31 -11.14
#